data_AF-A0A8C7W3L4-F1
#
_entry.id   AF-A0A8C7W3L4-F1
#
_cell.length_a   1.000
_cell.length_b   1.000
_cell.length_c   1.000
_cell.angle_alpha   90.00
_cell.angle_beta   90.00
_cell.angle_gamma   90.00
#
_symmetry.space_group_name_H-M   'P 1'
#
loop_
_entity.id
_entity.type
_entity.pdbx_description
1 polymer ?
#
loop_
_entity_poly.entity_id
_entity_poly.type
_entity_poly.pdbx_seq_one_letter_code
_entity_poly.pdbx_strand_id
1 'polypeptide(L)'
;MFVARSIAADHKDLIHDVSYDFHGRRMATCSSDQSVKVWDKSESGEWHCTASWKTHSGSVWRVTWAHPEFGQVLASCSFDRTAAVWEEIVGESNDKQRGQSHWIKRTTLVDSRTSVTDVKFAPKHMGLMLTTCSADGVVRVYEAPDVMNLSQWSLQHEISCKLSCSCISWNPSSSRAHPPMIAVGSDDSNVMYGGKVQIYEYNDNTRKYAKAETLMTVTDAVHDIAFSPNLGRSFHVLAIATKDVRIFKLVPLRKESSSTGPTKFEVQIVAQFDNHNSQVWRVSWNITSTLLASSGDDGCVRLWKANYMDNWKCTGILKGDGSPVNGSSGQPGAMNTMVGSAVQTSQNALNGSAAGRYFFPPLDAPRAGSRYGHLLPPPSLIEHSDAQFSPHSQPLNTLPEHD
;
A
#
# COMPACT_ATOMS: atom_id res chain seq x y z
N MET A 1 -23.47 15.87 12.19
CA MET A 1 -23.84 15.09 10.98
C MET A 1 -22.62 15.11 10.07
N PHE A 2 -22.05 13.95 9.74
CA PHE A 2 -20.94 13.88 8.78
C PHE A 2 -21.55 13.94 7.38
N VAL A 3 -21.00 14.81 6.51
CA VAL A 3 -21.43 14.93 5.12
C VAL A 3 -20.33 14.33 4.26
N ALA A 4 -20.63 13.23 3.58
CA ALA A 4 -19.74 12.68 2.56
C ALA A 4 -19.75 13.63 1.36
N ARG A 5 -18.57 14.03 0.91
CA ARG A 5 -18.39 14.82 -0.32
C ARG A 5 -17.46 14.05 -1.23
N SER A 6 -17.88 13.88 -2.48
CA SER A 6 -17.00 13.37 -3.53
C SER A 6 -16.05 14.49 -3.96
N ILE A 7 -14.80 14.12 -4.22
CA ILE A 7 -13.76 15.01 -4.73
C ILE A 7 -13.20 14.40 -6.01
N ALA A 8 -13.07 15.22 -7.05
CA ALA A 8 -12.44 14.78 -8.29
C ALA A 8 -10.93 14.68 -8.06
N ALA A 9 -10.36 13.48 -8.22
CA ALA A 9 -8.93 13.27 -8.04
C ALA A 9 -8.09 13.71 -9.26
N ASP A 10 -8.72 13.97 -10.40
CA ASP A 10 -8.08 14.39 -11.65
C ASP A 10 -6.87 13.53 -12.08
N HIS A 11 -6.93 12.24 -11.75
CA HIS A 11 -6.05 11.22 -12.32
C HIS A 11 -6.58 10.80 -13.69
N LYS A 12 -5.67 10.49 -14.62
CA LYS A 12 -6.03 10.10 -15.99
C LYS A 12 -6.36 8.61 -16.14
N ASP A 13 -6.09 7.83 -15.10
CA ASP A 13 -6.25 6.39 -15.07
C ASP A 13 -6.62 5.94 -13.64
N LEU A 14 -6.84 4.65 -13.44
CA LEU A 14 -7.26 4.02 -12.18
C LEU A 14 -6.36 4.44 -11.01
N ILE A 15 -7.00 4.80 -9.89
CA ILE A 15 -6.33 5.11 -8.62
C ILE A 15 -6.16 3.82 -7.85
N HIS A 16 -4.93 3.53 -7.42
CA HIS A 16 -4.60 2.27 -6.74
C HIS A 16 -4.58 2.41 -5.23
N ASP A 17 -4.16 3.56 -4.70
CA ASP A 17 -4.00 3.75 -3.26
C ASP A 17 -4.25 5.19 -2.83
N VAL A 18 -4.67 5.33 -1.57
CA VAL A 18 -4.86 6.60 -0.87
C VAL A 18 -4.28 6.44 0.53
N SER A 19 -3.43 7.38 0.93
CA SER A 19 -2.79 7.37 2.24
C SER A 19 -2.86 8.73 2.91
N TYR A 20 -3.31 8.75 4.16
CA TYR A 20 -3.38 9.96 4.97
C TYR A 20 -2.04 10.23 5.65
N ASP A 21 -1.73 11.50 5.86
CA ASP A 21 -0.65 11.89 6.77
C ASP A 21 -1.00 11.56 8.22
N PHE A 22 0.00 11.67 9.10
CA PHE A 22 -0.17 11.39 10.53
C PHE A 22 -1.28 12.23 11.20
N HIS A 23 -1.50 13.45 10.71
CA HIS A 23 -2.49 14.37 11.29
C HIS A 23 -3.89 14.27 10.64
N GLY A 24 -4.05 13.49 9.57
CA GLY A 24 -5.30 13.40 8.81
C GLY A 24 -5.71 14.70 8.12
N ARG A 25 -4.76 15.62 7.90
CA ARG A 25 -4.97 16.91 7.22
C ARG A 25 -4.47 16.91 5.79
N ARG A 26 -3.66 15.92 5.43
CA ARG A 26 -3.14 15.72 4.08
C ARG A 26 -3.43 14.29 3.64
N MET A 27 -3.53 14.10 2.33
CA MET A 27 -3.59 12.77 1.74
C MET A 27 -2.76 12.72 0.47
N ALA A 28 -2.22 11.55 0.18
CA ALA A 28 -1.53 11.26 -1.08
C ALA A 28 -2.34 10.21 -1.84
N THR A 29 -2.43 10.38 -3.16
CA THR A 29 -3.10 9.45 -4.07
C THR A 29 -2.13 9.01 -5.17
N CYS A 30 -2.21 7.76 -5.60
CA CYS A 30 -1.35 7.23 -6.68
C CYS A 30 -2.15 6.42 -7.71
N SER A 31 -1.71 6.42 -8.96
CA SER A 31 -2.50 5.92 -10.10
C SER A 31 -1.67 5.18 -11.16
N SER A 32 -2.37 4.44 -12.02
CA SER A 32 -1.83 3.91 -13.29
C SER A 32 -1.33 4.99 -14.24
N ASP A 33 -1.74 6.25 -14.08
CA ASP A 33 -1.25 7.38 -14.87
C ASP A 33 0.20 7.79 -14.55
N GLN A 34 0.86 7.01 -13.68
CA GLN A 34 2.26 7.14 -13.28
C GLN A 34 2.53 8.36 -12.40
N SER A 35 1.49 8.98 -11.85
CA SER A 35 1.59 10.16 -11.00
C SER A 35 1.19 9.91 -9.55
N VAL A 36 1.76 10.72 -8.68
CA VAL A 36 1.31 10.92 -7.30
C VAL A 36 0.77 12.34 -7.18
N LYS A 37 -0.33 12.48 -6.47
CA LYS A 37 -0.91 13.77 -6.10
C LYS A 37 -0.98 13.89 -4.58
N VAL A 38 -0.75 15.10 -4.08
CA VAL A 38 -0.89 15.44 -2.67
C VAL A 38 -1.99 16.47 -2.54
N TRP A 39 -2.82 16.26 -1.52
CA TRP A 39 -4.00 17.05 -1.26
C TRP A 39 -3.96 17.51 0.18
N ASP A 40 -4.29 18.78 0.38
CA ASP A 40 -4.38 19.36 1.71
C ASP A 40 -5.83 19.74 2.01
N LYS A 41 -6.21 19.55 3.26
CA LYS A 41 -7.54 19.87 3.78
C LYS A 41 -7.55 21.29 4.32
N SER A 42 -8.42 22.13 3.77
CA SER A 42 -8.67 23.48 4.25
C SER A 42 -9.34 23.49 5.63
N GLU A 43 -9.33 24.65 6.29
CA GLU A 43 -10.09 24.87 7.53
C GLU A 43 -11.60 24.69 7.34
N SER A 44 -12.13 24.96 6.13
CA SER A 44 -13.52 24.68 5.74
C SER A 44 -13.82 23.20 5.53
N GLY A 45 -12.80 22.33 5.59
CA GLY A 45 -12.93 20.88 5.43
C GLY A 45 -12.92 20.40 3.98
N GLU A 46 -12.55 21.26 3.04
CA GLU A 46 -12.47 20.95 1.61
C GLU A 46 -11.05 20.51 1.23
N TRP A 47 -10.95 19.54 0.31
CA TRP A 47 -9.67 19.03 -0.17
C TRP A 47 -9.24 19.77 -1.43
N HIS A 48 -7.99 20.20 -1.47
CA HIS A 48 -7.40 20.83 -2.64
C HIS A 48 -6.06 20.17 -3.00
N CYS A 49 -5.88 19.86 -4.29
CA CYS A 49 -4.62 19.31 -4.80
C CYS A 49 -3.53 20.39 -4.70
N THR A 50 -2.50 20.15 -3.90
CA THR A 50 -1.37 21.08 -3.73
C THR A 50 -0.15 20.70 -4.53
N ALA A 51 0.02 19.41 -4.87
CA ALA A 51 1.08 18.96 -5.76
C ALA A 51 0.63 17.78 -6.63
N SER A 52 1.14 17.72 -7.85
CA SER A 52 0.89 16.63 -8.81
C SER A 52 2.13 16.47 -9.68
N TRP A 53 2.74 15.28 -9.67
CA TRP A 53 3.95 15.04 -10.46
C TRP A 53 4.04 13.58 -10.94
N LYS A 54 4.75 13.37 -12.04
CA LYS A 54 5.07 12.02 -12.51
C LYS A 54 6.19 11.42 -11.66
N THR A 55 5.97 10.22 -11.14
CA THR A 55 6.87 9.58 -10.18
C THR A 55 7.70 8.47 -10.80
N HIS A 56 7.06 7.65 -11.64
CA HIS A 56 7.49 6.33 -12.07
C HIS A 56 7.30 6.17 -13.59
N SER A 57 7.86 5.12 -14.19
CA SER A 57 7.66 4.78 -15.61
C SER A 57 6.55 3.74 -15.84
N GLY A 58 5.96 3.25 -14.75
CA GLY A 58 4.82 2.33 -14.74
C GLY A 58 3.78 2.72 -13.68
N SER A 59 2.70 1.93 -13.58
CA SER A 59 1.61 2.16 -12.64
C SER A 59 2.11 2.19 -11.19
N VAL A 60 1.67 3.18 -10.44
CA VAL A 60 2.04 3.35 -9.02
C VAL A 60 1.03 2.62 -8.14
N TRP A 61 1.47 1.59 -7.43
CA TRP A 61 0.58 0.67 -6.70
C TRP A 61 0.22 1.14 -5.30
N ARG A 62 1.18 1.74 -4.59
CA ARG A 62 1.02 2.17 -3.19
C ARG A 62 1.77 3.47 -2.93
N VAL A 63 1.25 4.22 -1.98
CA VAL A 63 1.86 5.45 -1.46
C VAL A 63 1.74 5.47 0.06
N THR A 64 2.77 5.93 0.76
CA THR A 64 2.77 5.96 2.22
C THR A 64 3.54 7.15 2.77
N TRP A 65 3.08 7.67 3.91
CA TRP A 65 3.70 8.79 4.62
C TRP A 65 4.64 8.27 5.70
N ALA A 66 5.80 8.90 5.83
CA ALA A 66 6.66 8.71 6.98
C ALA A 66 6.06 9.38 8.22
N HIS A 67 6.54 9.00 9.41
CA HIS A 67 6.20 9.71 10.63
C HIS A 67 6.74 11.15 10.56
N PRO A 68 5.98 12.18 10.99
CA PRO A 68 6.35 13.60 10.82
C PRO A 68 7.65 14.01 11.52
N GLU A 69 8.15 13.21 12.46
CA GLU A 69 9.46 13.40 13.11
C GLU A 69 10.64 13.33 12.12
N PHE A 70 10.46 12.65 10.98
CA PHE A 70 11.45 12.58 9.90
C PHE A 70 11.19 13.62 8.79
N GLY A 71 10.28 14.57 9.02
CA GLY A 71 9.87 15.55 8.02
C GLY A 71 8.69 15.10 7.15
N GLN A 72 8.43 15.86 6.09
CA GLN A 72 7.36 15.58 5.13
C GLN A 72 7.89 14.65 4.04
N VAL A 73 7.89 13.35 4.34
CA VAL A 73 8.46 12.31 3.47
C VAL A 73 7.37 11.36 2.99
N LEU A 74 7.38 11.08 1.69
CA LEU A 74 6.52 10.11 1.02
C LEU A 74 7.35 9.00 0.41
N ALA A 75 6.81 7.78 0.40
CA ALA A 75 7.32 6.68 -0.41
C ALA A 75 6.25 6.19 -1.37
N SER A 76 6.67 5.84 -2.59
CA SER A 76 5.83 5.26 -3.63
C SER A 76 6.46 3.99 -4.19
N CYS A 77 5.65 3.03 -4.64
CA CYS A 77 6.14 1.83 -5.33
C CYS A 77 5.36 1.54 -6.61
N SER A 78 6.00 0.83 -7.55
CA SER A 78 5.52 0.77 -8.93
C SER A 78 5.76 -0.57 -9.62
N PHE A 79 4.96 -0.79 -10.67
CA PHE A 79 5.14 -1.86 -11.64
C PHE A 79 6.50 -1.81 -12.35
N ASP A 80 7.15 -0.64 -12.40
CA ASP A 80 8.49 -0.47 -12.98
C ASP A 80 9.63 -1.10 -12.18
N ARG A 81 9.29 -1.84 -11.10
CA ARG A 81 10.20 -2.57 -10.20
C ARG A 81 10.97 -1.68 -9.22
N THR A 82 10.58 -0.42 -9.09
CA THR A 82 11.24 0.52 -8.18
C THR A 82 10.32 1.00 -7.08
N ALA A 83 10.93 1.42 -5.98
CA ALA A 83 10.31 2.31 -5.01
C ALA A 83 11.07 3.64 -4.99
N ALA A 84 10.37 4.75 -4.73
CA ALA A 84 10.98 6.07 -4.68
C ALA A 84 10.62 6.76 -3.37
N VAL A 85 11.56 7.53 -2.83
CA VAL A 85 11.37 8.37 -1.64
C VAL A 85 11.38 9.83 -2.06
N TRP A 86 10.42 10.59 -1.56
CA TRP A 86 10.17 11.97 -1.89
C TRP A 86 10.14 12.82 -0.62
N GLU A 87 10.71 14.00 -0.70
CA GLU A 87 10.64 14.99 0.38
C GLU A 87 9.95 16.25 -0.14
N GLU A 88 9.04 16.80 0.65
CA GLU A 88 8.48 18.11 0.38
C GLU A 88 9.39 19.21 0.89
N ILE A 89 9.74 20.14 0.01
CA ILE A 89 10.42 21.37 0.36
C ILE A 89 9.43 22.52 0.19
N VAL A 90 9.22 23.26 1.28
CA VAL A 90 8.43 24.49 1.27
C VAL A 90 9.39 25.62 0.92
N GLY A 91 9.22 26.21 -0.26
CA GLY A 91 10.01 27.38 -0.63
C GLY A 91 9.62 28.60 0.22
N GLU A 92 10.61 29.28 0.80
CA GLU A 92 10.41 30.63 1.34
C GLU A 92 10.08 31.56 0.16
N SER A 93 8.79 31.85 -0.03
CA SER A 93 8.37 32.86 -0.99
C SER A 93 7.87 34.05 -0.19
N ASN A 94 8.55 35.18 -0.38
CA ASN A 94 8.19 36.48 0.18
C ASN A 94 6.93 37.09 -0.50
N ASP A 95 6.27 36.35 -1.38
CA ASP A 95 5.13 36.82 -2.14
C ASP A 95 3.83 36.29 -1.54
N LYS A 96 2.79 37.12 -1.50
CA LYS A 96 1.49 36.83 -0.84
C LYS A 96 0.67 35.71 -1.52
N GLN A 97 1.27 34.95 -2.44
CA GLN A 97 0.75 33.71 -3.00
C GLN A 97 1.51 32.55 -2.37
N ARG A 98 0.78 31.75 -1.58
CA ARG A 98 1.20 30.48 -0.95
C ARG A 98 2.41 29.85 -1.64
N GLY A 99 3.54 29.76 -0.92
CA GLY A 99 4.73 29.12 -1.44
C GLY A 99 4.43 27.73 -1.96
N GLN A 100 4.68 27.54 -3.26
CA GLN A 100 4.46 26.27 -3.92
C GLN A 100 5.40 25.25 -3.28
N SER A 101 4.83 24.29 -2.54
CA SER A 101 5.62 23.18 -2.03
C SER A 101 6.01 22.28 -3.20
N HIS A 102 7.27 21.89 -3.24
CA HIS A 102 7.80 21.05 -4.31
C HIS A 102 8.28 19.73 -3.71
N TRP A 103 7.92 18.64 -4.38
CA TRP A 103 8.30 17.29 -3.99
C TRP A 103 9.55 16.87 -4.75
N ILE A 104 10.66 16.71 -4.02
CA ILE A 104 11.96 16.33 -4.58
C ILE A 104 12.14 14.83 -4.42
N LYS A 105 12.49 14.14 -5.50
CA LYS A 105 12.92 12.74 -5.44
C LYS A 105 14.27 12.67 -4.73
N ARG A 106 14.33 12.04 -3.56
CA ARG A 106 15.57 11.88 -2.79
C ARG A 106 16.32 10.62 -3.16
N THR A 107 15.61 9.52 -3.38
CA THR A 107 16.23 8.27 -3.82
C THR A 107 15.29 7.40 -4.65
N THR A 108 15.86 6.45 -5.39
CA THR A 108 15.15 5.37 -6.08
C THR A 108 15.78 4.04 -5.67
N LEU A 109 14.97 3.15 -5.12
CA LEU A 109 15.35 1.82 -4.68
C LEU A 109 15.09 0.85 -5.84
N VAL A 110 16.16 0.24 -6.34
CA VAL A 110 16.16 -0.53 -7.61
C VAL A 110 16.52 -2.02 -7.43
N ASP A 111 16.59 -2.50 -6.20
CA ASP A 111 17.04 -3.87 -5.90
C ASP A 111 16.01 -4.95 -6.29
N SER A 112 14.74 -4.57 -6.47
CA SER A 112 13.67 -5.51 -6.81
C SER A 112 13.76 -5.93 -8.27
N ARG A 113 13.63 -7.25 -8.51
CA ARG A 113 13.72 -7.82 -9.87
C ARG A 113 12.39 -7.81 -10.61
N THR A 114 11.29 -7.65 -9.89
CA THR A 114 9.93 -7.63 -10.42
C THR A 114 9.12 -6.49 -9.78
N SER A 115 7.84 -6.37 -10.11
CA SER A 115 6.95 -5.30 -9.65
C SER A 115 6.96 -5.21 -8.12
N VAL A 116 7.13 -3.99 -7.59
CA VAL A 116 7.02 -3.72 -6.15
C VAL A 116 5.55 -3.47 -5.83
N THR A 117 4.93 -4.39 -5.12
CA THR A 117 3.47 -4.46 -4.91
C THR A 117 3.00 -3.62 -3.73
N ASP A 118 3.83 -3.48 -2.68
CA ASP A 118 3.52 -2.64 -1.52
C ASP A 118 4.77 -2.05 -0.87
N VAL A 119 4.57 -0.93 -0.18
CA VAL A 119 5.60 -0.13 0.48
C VAL A 119 5.05 0.48 1.77
N LYS A 120 5.76 0.27 2.89
CA LYS A 120 5.36 0.76 4.22
C LYS A 120 6.57 1.23 5.02
N PHE A 121 6.48 2.44 5.59
CA PHE A 121 7.41 2.88 6.62
C PHE A 121 7.24 2.04 7.89
N ALA A 122 8.37 1.78 8.56
CA ALA A 122 8.37 1.14 9.87
C ALA A 122 7.84 2.09 10.95
N PRO A 123 7.44 1.56 12.13
CA PRO A 123 7.13 2.39 13.28
C PRO A 123 8.30 3.30 13.68
N LYS A 124 7.99 4.56 14.02
CA LYS A 124 8.99 5.62 14.26
C LYS A 124 10.11 5.28 15.24
N HIS A 125 9.83 4.45 16.25
CA HIS A 125 10.80 4.09 17.27
C HIS A 125 11.91 3.17 16.76
N MET A 126 11.77 2.65 15.53
CA MET A 126 12.79 1.88 14.82
C MET A 126 13.68 2.76 13.93
N GLY A 127 13.47 4.08 13.91
CA GLY A 127 14.13 4.99 12.99
C GLY A 127 13.42 5.09 11.64
N LEU A 128 14.07 5.75 10.68
CA LEU A 128 13.54 5.93 9.33
C LEU A 128 13.85 4.69 8.49
N MET A 129 12.96 3.71 8.58
CA MET A 129 13.04 2.47 7.81
C MET A 129 11.86 2.35 6.84
N LEU A 130 12.13 1.81 5.66
CA LEU A 130 11.16 1.58 4.60
C LEU A 130 11.18 0.11 4.20
N THR A 131 10.03 -0.52 4.19
CA THR A 131 9.90 -1.89 3.68
C THR A 131 9.18 -1.89 2.35
N THR A 132 9.72 -2.64 1.41
CA THR A 132 9.07 -2.94 0.14
C THR A 132 8.82 -4.43 0.05
N CYS A 133 7.71 -4.80 -0.58
CA CYS A 133 7.48 -6.18 -1.00
C CYS A 133 7.29 -6.23 -2.51
N SER A 134 7.74 -7.33 -3.09
CA SER A 134 7.76 -7.49 -4.54
C SER A 134 7.22 -8.86 -4.95
N ALA A 135 6.72 -8.94 -6.18
CA ALA A 135 6.16 -10.17 -6.74
C ALA A 135 7.21 -11.28 -6.93
N ASP A 136 8.51 -10.97 -6.77
CA ASP A 136 9.62 -11.94 -6.70
C ASP A 136 9.61 -12.76 -5.39
N GLY A 137 8.70 -12.45 -4.48
CA GLY A 137 8.56 -13.12 -3.20
C GLY A 137 9.62 -12.73 -2.19
N VAL A 138 10.16 -11.52 -2.33
CA VAL A 138 11.16 -10.96 -1.45
C VAL A 138 10.64 -9.68 -0.80
N VAL A 139 10.80 -9.59 0.51
CA VAL A 139 10.59 -8.37 1.29
C VAL A 139 11.94 -7.75 1.59
N ARG A 140 12.09 -6.47 1.27
CA ARG A 140 13.34 -5.71 1.46
C ARG A 140 13.10 -4.62 2.48
N VAL A 141 14.00 -4.53 3.45
CA VAL A 141 13.96 -3.51 4.50
C VAL A 141 15.16 -2.59 4.33
N TYR A 142 14.88 -1.32 4.08
CA TYR A 142 15.85 -0.27 3.91
C TYR A 142 15.85 0.63 5.14
N GLU A 143 17.02 1.16 5.49
CA GLU A 143 17.19 2.14 6.56
C GLU A 143 17.95 3.34 6.02
N ALA A 144 17.46 4.55 6.32
CA ALA A 144 18.21 5.78 6.15
C ALA A 144 19.13 5.97 7.37
N PRO A 145 20.45 5.75 7.25
CA PRO A 145 21.36 5.81 8.39
C PRO A 145 21.48 7.24 8.96
N ASP A 146 21.30 8.24 8.09
CA ASP A 146 21.26 9.65 8.43
C ASP A 146 19.91 10.23 8.03
N VAL A 147 19.09 10.55 9.03
CA VAL A 147 17.76 11.17 8.83
C VAL A 147 17.85 12.57 8.23
N MET A 148 19.01 13.23 8.29
CA MET A 148 19.26 14.52 7.65
C MET A 148 19.58 14.36 6.16
N ASN A 149 20.00 13.17 5.72
CA ASN A 149 20.33 12.89 4.34
C ASN A 149 19.46 11.78 3.75
N LEU A 150 18.25 12.17 3.34
CA LEU A 150 17.25 11.27 2.75
C LEU A 150 17.64 10.68 1.39
N SER A 151 18.78 11.06 0.81
CA SER A 151 19.28 10.46 -0.44
C SER A 151 19.94 9.10 -0.23
N GLN A 152 20.42 8.83 0.99
CA GLN A 152 21.16 7.61 1.31
C GLN A 152 20.26 6.62 2.04
N TRP A 153 20.02 5.48 1.39
CA TRP A 153 19.25 4.38 1.94
C TRP A 153 20.06 3.10 1.79
N SER A 154 20.21 2.39 2.90
CA SER A 154 20.96 1.15 2.97
C SER A 154 19.99 -0.03 3.04
N LEU A 155 20.22 -1.06 2.21
CA LEU A 155 19.47 -2.31 2.30
C LEU A 155 19.96 -3.10 3.52
N GLN A 156 19.13 -3.17 4.56
CA GLN A 156 19.44 -3.86 5.82
C GLN A 156 19.11 -5.35 5.76
N HIS A 157 17.93 -5.67 5.22
CA HIS A 157 17.44 -7.04 5.21
C HIS A 157 16.76 -7.41 3.89
N GLU A 158 17.02 -8.66 3.47
CA GLU A 158 16.31 -9.33 2.40
C GLU A 158 15.66 -10.61 2.96
N ILE A 159 14.33 -10.67 2.91
CA ILE A 159 13.53 -11.75 3.49
C ILE A 159 12.81 -12.49 2.37
N SER A 160 13.22 -13.74 2.11
CA SER A 160 12.56 -14.59 1.12
C SER A 160 11.31 -15.24 1.70
N CYS A 161 10.16 -14.95 1.09
CA CYS A 161 8.83 -15.47 1.45
C CYS A 161 8.46 -16.74 0.66
N LYS A 162 9.22 -17.04 -0.40
CA LYS A 162 9.02 -18.17 -1.35
C LYS A 162 7.71 -18.13 -2.14
N LEU A 163 6.86 -17.13 -1.91
CA LEU A 163 5.59 -16.87 -2.59
C LEU A 163 5.60 -15.41 -3.04
N SER A 164 4.94 -15.09 -4.16
CA SER A 164 4.75 -13.70 -4.61
C SER A 164 4.15 -12.86 -3.47
N CYS A 165 4.77 -11.72 -3.13
CA CYS A 165 4.26 -10.85 -2.08
C CYS A 165 3.26 -9.85 -2.67
N SER A 166 2.09 -9.71 -2.06
CA SER A 166 1.05 -8.77 -2.49
C SER A 166 0.88 -7.56 -1.56
N CYS A 167 1.10 -7.75 -0.26
CA CYS A 167 0.87 -6.74 0.77
C CYS A 167 1.74 -6.99 2.00
N ILE A 168 2.05 -5.92 2.72
CA ILE A 168 2.87 -5.95 3.94
C ILE A 168 2.25 -5.09 5.03
N SER A 169 2.41 -5.54 6.28
CA SER A 169 2.02 -4.75 7.44
C SER A 169 3.03 -4.90 8.56
N TRP A 170 3.53 -3.76 9.05
CA TRP A 170 4.32 -3.71 10.27
C TRP A 170 3.43 -3.86 11.50
N ASN A 171 3.89 -4.58 12.52
CA ASN A 171 3.30 -4.50 13.84
C ASN A 171 3.61 -3.11 14.44
N PRO A 172 2.61 -2.24 14.68
CA PRO A 172 2.83 -0.88 15.16
C PRO A 172 3.18 -0.79 16.65
N SER A 173 3.26 -1.93 17.36
CA SER A 173 3.63 -1.98 18.78
C SER A 173 4.92 -1.21 19.05
N SER A 174 4.87 -0.24 19.95
CA SER A 174 6.08 0.46 20.45
C SER A 174 6.62 -0.15 21.75
N SER A 175 6.03 -1.26 22.20
CA SER A 175 6.49 -1.96 23.40
C SER A 175 7.81 -2.65 23.13
N ARG A 176 8.85 -2.33 23.93
CA ARG A 176 10.14 -3.03 23.92
C ARG A 176 10.04 -4.49 24.33
N ALA A 177 8.90 -4.91 24.91
CA ALA A 177 8.66 -6.31 25.25
C ALA A 177 8.33 -7.17 24.02
N HIS A 178 7.97 -6.55 22.89
CA HIS A 178 7.66 -7.26 21.66
C HIS A 178 8.73 -6.91 20.60
N PRO A 179 9.44 -7.91 20.05
CA PRO A 179 10.34 -7.66 18.94
C PRO A 179 9.58 -7.12 17.72
N PRO A 180 10.23 -6.35 16.85
CA PRO A 180 9.64 -5.89 15.59
C PRO A 180 9.12 -7.07 14.76
N MET A 181 7.92 -6.90 14.20
CA MET A 181 7.27 -7.94 13.41
C MET A 181 6.69 -7.37 12.12
N ILE A 182 6.72 -8.19 11.07
CA ILE A 182 6.11 -7.90 9.77
C ILE A 182 5.23 -9.09 9.39
N ALA A 183 4.01 -8.80 8.95
CA ALA A 183 3.16 -9.76 8.28
C ALA A 183 3.25 -9.51 6.77
N VAL A 184 3.31 -10.59 6.00
CA VAL A 184 3.41 -10.56 4.55
C VAL A 184 2.29 -11.44 3.98
N GLY A 185 1.49 -10.87 3.09
CA GLY A 185 0.44 -11.58 2.36
C GLY A 185 0.88 -11.92 0.94
N SER A 186 0.31 -13.00 0.42
CA SER A 186 0.53 -13.47 -0.95
C SER A 186 -0.77 -13.62 -1.71
N ASP A 187 -0.78 -13.14 -2.95
CA ASP A 187 -1.86 -13.32 -3.91
C ASP A 187 -1.62 -14.50 -4.86
N ASP A 188 -0.56 -15.28 -4.62
CA ASP A 188 -0.19 -16.42 -5.46
C ASP A 188 -1.38 -17.37 -5.63
N SER A 189 -1.71 -17.71 -6.87
CA SER A 189 -2.87 -18.55 -7.20
C SER A 189 -2.63 -20.04 -6.94
N ASN A 190 -1.38 -20.45 -6.71
CA ASN A 190 -0.99 -21.84 -6.55
C ASN A 190 -1.48 -22.41 -5.21
N VAL A 191 -2.42 -23.36 -5.29
CA VAL A 191 -3.06 -24.02 -4.15
C VAL A 191 -2.13 -25.03 -3.46
N MET A 192 -1.00 -25.40 -4.07
CA MET A 192 -0.04 -26.34 -3.49
C MET A 192 0.69 -25.78 -2.26
N TYR A 193 0.80 -24.45 -2.15
CA TYR A 193 1.43 -23.81 -1.00
C TYR A 193 0.40 -23.59 0.12
N GLY A 194 0.62 -24.25 1.25
CA GLY A 194 -0.18 -24.03 2.45
C GLY A 194 0.16 -22.70 3.14
N GLY A 195 -0.86 -21.91 3.47
CA GLY A 195 -0.73 -20.65 4.22
C GLY A 195 -0.13 -19.48 3.44
N LYS A 196 -0.98 -18.57 2.97
CA LYS A 196 -0.61 -17.39 2.17
C LYS A 196 -0.25 -16.15 2.98
N VAL A 197 -0.27 -16.26 4.32
CA VAL A 197 0.19 -15.20 5.21
C VAL A 197 1.30 -15.74 6.10
N GLN A 198 2.45 -15.05 6.05
CA GLN A 198 3.63 -15.38 6.83
C GLN A 198 3.98 -14.21 7.74
N ILE A 199 4.35 -14.51 8.98
CA ILE A 199 4.72 -13.53 9.98
C ILE A 199 6.20 -13.72 10.30
N TYR A 200 6.94 -12.63 10.21
CA TYR A 200 8.37 -12.55 10.48
C TYR A 200 8.61 -11.71 11.72
N GLU A 201 9.56 -12.14 12.54
CA GLU A 201 9.98 -11.49 13.77
C GLU A 201 11.48 -11.18 13.69
N TYR A 202 11.86 -9.97 14.06
CA TYR A 202 13.26 -9.58 14.16
C TYR A 202 13.90 -10.21 15.39
N ASN A 203 15.03 -10.88 15.20
CA ASN A 203 15.80 -11.48 16.28
C ASN A 203 17.08 -10.68 16.53
N ASP A 204 17.16 -10.04 17.70
CA ASP A 204 18.31 -9.20 18.09
C ASP A 204 19.64 -9.97 18.12
N ASN A 205 19.61 -11.25 18.49
CA ASN A 205 20.83 -12.06 18.61
C ASN A 205 21.45 -12.35 17.24
N THR A 206 20.61 -12.64 16.25
CA THR A 206 21.07 -12.96 14.88
C THR A 206 21.08 -11.75 13.96
N ARG A 207 20.48 -10.63 14.38
CA ARG A 207 20.25 -9.42 13.58
C ARG A 207 19.56 -9.72 12.26
N LYS A 208 18.61 -10.66 12.28
CA LYS A 208 17.88 -11.11 11.09
C LYS A 208 16.41 -11.33 11.43
N TYR A 209 15.57 -11.14 10.43
CA TYR A 209 14.18 -11.57 10.50
C TYR A 209 14.10 -13.09 10.34
N ALA A 210 13.43 -13.74 11.28
CA ALA A 210 13.10 -15.15 11.23
C ALA A 210 11.59 -15.32 11.06
N LYS A 211 11.18 -16.34 10.31
CA LYS A 211 9.76 -16.67 10.18
C LYS A 211 9.25 -17.21 11.52
N ALA A 212 8.29 -16.51 12.13
CA ALA A 212 7.70 -16.88 13.40
C ALA A 212 6.47 -17.77 13.22
N GLU A 213 5.60 -17.43 12.25
CA GLU A 213 4.32 -18.13 12.07
C GLU A 213 3.89 -18.16 10.60
N THR A 214 3.15 -19.19 10.19
CA THR A 214 2.45 -19.24 8.91
C THR A 214 0.97 -19.53 9.18
N LEU A 215 0.07 -18.66 8.72
CA LEU A 215 -1.37 -18.81 8.92
C LEU A 215 -1.93 -19.84 7.92
N MET A 216 -1.82 -21.12 8.25
CA MET A 216 -2.18 -22.24 7.37
C MET A 216 -3.65 -22.25 6.94
N THR A 217 -4.55 -21.62 7.71
CA THR A 217 -5.98 -21.54 7.40
C THR A 217 -6.30 -20.55 6.28
N VAL A 218 -5.36 -19.65 5.94
CA VAL A 218 -5.53 -18.65 4.87
C VAL A 218 -4.97 -19.22 3.56
N THR A 219 -5.86 -19.75 2.72
CA THR A 219 -5.52 -20.39 1.43
C THR A 219 -5.95 -19.57 0.22
N ASP A 220 -6.88 -18.64 0.40
CA ASP A 220 -7.36 -17.74 -0.65
C ASP A 220 -6.34 -16.61 -0.88
N ALA A 221 -6.33 -16.02 -2.08
CA ALA A 221 -5.43 -14.91 -2.40
C ALA A 221 -5.61 -13.74 -1.41
N VAL A 222 -4.50 -13.18 -0.96
CA VAL A 222 -4.48 -12.11 0.05
C VAL A 222 -4.28 -10.78 -0.64
N HIS A 223 -5.26 -9.88 -0.52
CA HIS A 223 -5.25 -8.58 -1.20
C HIS A 223 -4.70 -7.46 -0.32
N ASP A 224 -4.95 -7.54 0.99
CA ASP A 224 -4.48 -6.57 1.96
C ASP A 224 -4.41 -7.17 3.36
N ILE A 225 -3.50 -6.64 4.19
CA ILE A 225 -3.32 -7.05 5.57
C ILE A 225 -3.02 -5.83 6.44
N ALA A 226 -3.54 -5.84 7.66
CA ALA A 226 -3.31 -4.74 8.59
C ALA A 226 -3.17 -5.25 10.02
N PHE A 227 -2.00 -5.02 10.62
CA PHE A 227 -1.85 -5.12 12.07
C PHE A 227 -2.62 -4.00 12.76
N SER A 228 -3.26 -4.37 13.84
CA SER A 228 -4.00 -3.46 14.70
C SER A 228 -3.05 -2.78 15.70
N PRO A 229 -3.20 -1.47 16.00
CA PRO A 229 -2.45 -0.83 17.07
C PRO A 229 -2.60 -1.55 18.43
N ASN A 230 -1.50 -1.82 19.12
CA ASN A 230 -1.51 -2.57 20.39
C ASN A 230 -1.62 -1.63 21.60
N LEU A 231 -2.76 -0.95 21.72
CA LEU A 231 -3.05 -0.02 22.82
C LEU A 231 -3.43 -0.78 24.10
N GLY A 232 -2.43 -1.28 24.81
CA GLY A 232 -2.58 -1.93 26.13
C GLY A 232 -2.97 -3.42 26.10
N ARG A 233 -2.96 -4.06 24.93
CA ARG A 233 -3.18 -5.51 24.79
C ARG A 233 -1.87 -6.27 24.95
N SER A 234 -1.95 -7.45 25.55
CA SER A 234 -0.84 -8.43 25.62
C SER A 234 -0.74 -9.34 24.39
N PHE A 235 -1.65 -9.18 23.42
CA PHE A 235 -1.75 -9.95 22.20
C PHE A 235 -1.84 -9.02 21.00
N HIS A 236 -1.49 -9.54 19.83
CA HIS A 236 -1.59 -8.82 18.57
C HIS A 236 -2.87 -9.19 17.83
N VAL A 237 -3.40 -8.26 17.05
CA VAL A 237 -4.55 -8.50 16.18
C VAL A 237 -4.16 -8.18 14.76
N LEU A 238 -4.48 -9.08 13.83
CA LEU A 238 -4.20 -8.96 12.40
C LEU A 238 -5.49 -9.13 11.61
N ALA A 239 -5.86 -8.14 10.80
CA ALA A 239 -6.93 -8.26 9.84
C ALA A 239 -6.37 -8.65 8.48
N ILE A 240 -7.10 -9.50 7.75
CA ILE A 240 -6.69 -10.03 6.44
C ILE A 240 -7.88 -9.91 5.50
N ALA A 241 -7.65 -9.31 4.34
CA ALA A 241 -8.59 -9.21 3.23
C ALA A 241 -8.29 -10.34 2.22
N THR A 242 -9.24 -11.26 2.06
CA THR A 242 -9.20 -12.32 1.05
C THR A 242 -10.55 -12.39 0.32
N LYS A 243 -11.10 -13.57 0.02
CA LYS A 243 -12.53 -13.72 -0.34
C LYS A 243 -13.49 -13.33 0.80
N ASP A 244 -12.98 -13.33 2.02
CA ASP A 244 -13.66 -12.93 3.24
C ASP A 244 -12.76 -12.02 4.08
N VAL A 245 -13.34 -11.34 5.05
CA VAL A 245 -12.59 -10.59 6.07
C VAL A 245 -12.29 -11.54 7.22
N ARG A 246 -11.01 -11.71 7.57
CA ARG A 246 -10.61 -12.50 8.74
C ARG A 246 -9.88 -11.65 9.75
N ILE A 247 -10.19 -11.86 11.02
CA ILE A 247 -9.50 -11.22 12.15
C ILE A 247 -8.84 -12.32 12.98
N PHE A 248 -7.53 -12.25 13.07
CA PHE A 248 -6.70 -13.15 13.84
C PHE A 248 -6.23 -12.48 15.12
N LYS A 249 -6.28 -13.23 16.22
CA LYS A 249 -5.65 -12.92 17.50
C LYS A 249 -4.40 -13.78 17.64
N LEU A 250 -3.28 -13.14 17.89
CA LEU A 250 -1.97 -13.76 18.04
C LEU A 250 -1.50 -13.54 19.48
N VAL A 251 -1.58 -14.58 20.30
CA VAL A 251 -1.14 -14.53 21.69
C VAL A 251 0.29 -15.06 21.77
N PRO A 252 1.28 -14.24 22.11
CA PRO A 252 2.66 -14.72 22.24
C PRO A 252 2.76 -15.71 23.39
N LEU A 253 3.27 -16.90 23.11
CA LEU A 253 3.56 -17.90 24.13
C LEU A 253 4.84 -17.53 24.86
N ARG A 254 4.87 -17.72 26.19
CA ARG A 254 6.05 -17.44 26.99
C ARG A 254 7.22 -18.30 26.51
N LYS A 255 8.35 -17.66 26.19
CA LYS A 255 9.61 -18.35 25.93
C LYS A 255 10.09 -18.99 27.24
N GLU A 256 10.36 -20.30 27.22
CA GLU A 256 11.21 -20.90 28.24
C GLU A 256 12.61 -20.30 28.11
N SER A 257 13.31 -20.12 29.23
CA SER A 257 14.56 -19.35 29.34
C SER A 257 15.72 -19.83 28.46
N SER A 258 15.58 -20.98 27.77
CA SER A 258 16.58 -21.58 26.89
C SER A 258 16.26 -21.51 25.39
N SER A 259 15.09 -20.99 24.97
CA SER A 259 14.72 -20.99 23.55
C SER A 259 15.29 -19.77 22.80
N THR A 260 16.18 -20.01 21.83
CA THR A 260 16.79 -18.97 20.96
C THR A 260 15.96 -18.67 19.70
N GLY A 261 14.85 -19.39 19.51
CA GLY A 261 13.97 -19.28 18.35
C GLY A 261 13.03 -18.07 18.36
N PRO A 262 12.31 -17.86 17.23
CA PRO A 262 11.24 -16.85 17.16
C PRO A 262 10.13 -17.17 18.17
N THR A 263 9.35 -16.15 18.52
CA THR A 263 8.20 -16.30 19.41
C THR A 263 7.17 -17.20 18.75
N LYS A 264 6.69 -18.21 19.47
CA LYS A 264 5.55 -19.02 19.03
C LYS A 264 4.27 -18.31 19.43
N PHE A 265 3.26 -18.37 18.56
CA PHE A 265 1.98 -17.75 18.82
C PHE A 265 0.90 -18.82 18.97
N GLU A 266 0.02 -18.61 19.95
CA GLU A 266 -1.30 -19.20 19.88
C GLU A 266 -2.14 -18.34 18.94
N VAL A 267 -2.54 -18.95 17.81
CA VAL A 267 -3.26 -18.29 16.72
C VAL A 267 -4.74 -18.65 16.81
N GLN A 268 -5.59 -17.64 16.96
CA GLN A 268 -7.04 -17.81 17.03
C GLN A 268 -7.72 -16.94 15.98
N ILE A 269 -8.68 -17.53 15.24
CA ILE A 269 -9.58 -16.76 14.37
C ILE A 269 -10.71 -16.23 15.28
N VAL A 270 -10.74 -14.92 15.52
CA VAL A 270 -11.76 -14.30 16.36
C VAL A 270 -12.97 -13.82 15.57
N ALA A 271 -12.80 -13.62 14.26
CA ALA A 271 -13.91 -13.34 13.37
C ALA A 271 -13.59 -13.73 11.92
N GLN A 272 -14.62 -14.17 11.20
CA GLN A 272 -14.61 -14.39 9.77
C GLN A 272 -15.93 -13.88 9.20
N PHE A 273 -15.87 -13.01 8.20
CA PHE A 273 -17.03 -12.37 7.60
C PHE A 273 -17.01 -12.50 6.09
N ASP A 274 -18.02 -13.17 5.56
CA ASP A 274 -18.29 -13.36 4.14
C ASP A 274 -19.32 -12.35 3.60
N ASN A 275 -19.72 -11.35 4.39
CA ASN A 275 -20.83 -10.46 4.03
C ASN A 275 -20.62 -9.62 2.75
N HIS A 276 -19.38 -9.47 2.27
CA HIS A 276 -19.12 -8.86 0.96
C HIS A 276 -19.58 -9.75 -0.20
N ASN A 277 -19.77 -11.06 0.02
CA ASN A 277 -20.12 -12.07 -0.99
C ASN A 277 -19.17 -12.12 -2.21
N SER A 278 -18.00 -11.46 -2.10
CA SER A 278 -16.98 -11.34 -3.14
C SER A 278 -15.64 -10.96 -2.49
N GLN A 279 -14.62 -10.74 -3.32
CA GLN A 279 -13.28 -10.39 -2.89
C GLN A 279 -13.28 -9.10 -2.07
N VAL A 280 -12.53 -9.13 -0.98
CA VAL A 280 -12.23 -7.98 -0.13
C VAL A 280 -10.87 -7.46 -0.55
N TRP A 281 -10.81 -6.19 -0.95
CA TRP A 281 -9.60 -5.58 -1.48
C TRP A 281 -8.77 -4.89 -0.43
N ARG A 282 -9.40 -4.25 0.57
CA ARG A 282 -8.70 -3.45 1.58
C ARG A 282 -9.24 -3.71 2.97
N VAL A 283 -8.34 -3.65 3.95
CA VAL A 283 -8.66 -3.64 5.38
C VAL A 283 -7.87 -2.55 6.08
N SER A 284 -8.52 -1.79 6.97
CA SER A 284 -7.85 -0.70 7.68
C SER A 284 -8.36 -0.55 9.11
N TRP A 285 -7.45 -0.45 10.06
CA TRP A 285 -7.76 -0.20 11.46
C TRP A 285 -7.85 1.29 11.74
N ASN A 286 -8.75 1.66 12.63
CA ASN A 286 -8.65 2.98 13.26
C ASN A 286 -7.45 3.05 14.22
N ILE A 287 -7.01 4.28 14.54
CA ILE A 287 -5.86 4.50 15.42
C ILE A 287 -6.04 3.91 16.83
N THR A 288 -7.28 3.81 17.32
CA THR A 288 -7.59 3.23 18.64
C THR A 288 -7.74 1.72 18.61
N SER A 289 -7.62 1.08 17.44
CA SER A 289 -7.66 -0.37 17.30
C SER A 289 -9.03 -0.99 17.66
N THR A 290 -10.09 -0.18 17.70
CA THR A 290 -11.46 -0.57 18.10
C THR A 290 -12.40 -0.78 16.93
N LEU A 291 -12.05 -0.28 15.75
CA LEU A 291 -12.87 -0.34 14.54
C LEU A 291 -12.01 -0.82 13.38
N LEU A 292 -12.53 -1.78 12.63
CA LEU A 292 -11.96 -2.25 11.37
C LEU A 292 -12.85 -1.78 10.22
N ALA A 293 -12.28 -1.25 9.15
CA ALA A 293 -12.97 -1.02 7.90
C ALA A 293 -12.55 -2.10 6.88
N SER A 294 -13.47 -2.56 6.05
CA SER A 294 -13.19 -3.41 4.88
C SER A 294 -13.93 -2.92 3.65
N SER A 295 -13.34 -3.10 2.46
CA SER A 295 -13.99 -2.80 1.18
C SER A 295 -13.85 -3.96 0.21
N GLY A 296 -14.87 -4.23 -0.60
CA GLY A 296 -14.88 -5.34 -1.56
C GLY A 296 -15.61 -5.01 -2.86
N ASP A 297 -15.76 -6.02 -3.74
CA ASP A 297 -16.42 -5.85 -5.05
C ASP A 297 -17.92 -5.53 -4.96
N ASP A 298 -18.54 -5.71 -3.78
CA ASP A 298 -19.93 -5.33 -3.55
C ASP A 298 -20.15 -3.81 -3.56
N GLY A 299 -19.09 -3.02 -3.79
CA GLY A 299 -19.12 -1.56 -3.83
C GLY A 299 -19.45 -0.95 -2.47
N CYS A 300 -19.29 -1.72 -1.39
CA CYS A 300 -19.57 -1.30 -0.03
C CYS A 300 -18.30 -1.26 0.81
N VAL A 301 -18.26 -0.31 1.74
CA VAL A 301 -17.33 -0.28 2.85
C VAL A 301 -18.07 -0.68 4.11
N ARG A 302 -17.55 -1.66 4.84
CA ARG A 302 -18.15 -2.17 6.08
C ARG A 302 -17.28 -1.81 7.27
N LEU A 303 -17.93 -1.44 8.37
CA LEU A 303 -17.29 -1.11 9.63
C LEU A 303 -17.58 -2.19 10.66
N TRP A 304 -16.53 -2.80 11.22
CA TRP A 304 -16.61 -3.91 12.17
C TRP A 304 -16.11 -3.48 13.54
N LYS A 305 -16.84 -3.86 14.57
CA LYS A 305 -16.50 -3.56 15.97
C LYS A 305 -16.74 -4.77 16.85
N ALA A 306 -15.80 -5.03 17.76
CA ALA A 306 -15.99 -6.00 18.83
C ALA A 306 -16.82 -5.40 19.98
N ASN A 307 -17.70 -6.20 20.56
CA ASN A 307 -18.30 -5.88 21.86
C ASN A 307 -17.34 -6.26 23.02
N TYR A 308 -17.78 -6.06 24.27
CA TYR A 308 -16.98 -6.38 25.46
C TYR A 308 -16.70 -7.88 25.66
N MET A 309 -17.39 -8.75 24.92
CA MET A 309 -17.19 -10.21 24.93
C MET A 309 -16.33 -10.68 23.73
N ASP A 310 -15.61 -9.78 23.06
CA ASP A 310 -14.84 -10.03 21.84
C ASP A 310 -15.67 -10.55 20.64
N ASN A 311 -17.00 -10.40 20.67
CA ASN A 311 -17.86 -10.74 19.53
C ASN A 311 -17.88 -9.58 18.54
N TRP A 312 -17.34 -9.82 17.35
CA TRP A 312 -17.30 -8.86 16.26
C TRP A 312 -18.63 -8.78 15.52
N LYS A 313 -19.08 -7.56 15.23
CA LYS A 313 -20.28 -7.30 14.42
C LYS A 313 -20.06 -6.18 13.43
N CYS A 314 -20.75 -6.26 12.30
CA CYS A 314 -20.87 -5.13 11.39
C CYS A 314 -21.74 -4.04 12.05
N THR A 315 -21.20 -2.83 12.16
CA THR A 315 -21.83 -1.67 12.81
C THR A 315 -22.27 -0.60 11.82
N GLY A 316 -21.75 -0.64 10.60
CA GLY A 316 -22.12 0.29 9.54
C GLY A 316 -21.73 -0.23 8.16
N ILE A 317 -22.53 0.14 7.17
CA ILE A 317 -22.30 -0.15 5.76
C ILE A 317 -22.43 1.18 5.01
N LEU A 318 -21.40 1.54 4.28
CA LEU A 318 -21.32 2.73 3.42
C LEU A 318 -21.26 2.25 1.98
N LYS A 319 -22.13 2.76 1.10
CA LYS A 319 -22.02 2.52 -0.33
C LYS A 319 -21.00 3.48 -0.97
N GLY A 320 -20.59 3.20 -2.21
CA GLY A 320 -19.62 4.02 -2.95
C GLY A 320 -20.01 5.50 -3.11
N ASP A 321 -21.28 5.86 -2.96
CA ASP A 321 -21.77 7.25 -2.91
C ASP A 321 -21.64 7.91 -1.52
N GLY A 322 -21.13 7.18 -0.53
CA GLY A 322 -21.01 7.60 0.86
C GLY A 322 -22.32 7.52 1.65
N SER A 323 -23.41 7.02 1.05
CA SER A 323 -24.69 6.89 1.75
C SER A 323 -24.68 5.69 2.72
N PRO A 324 -25.24 5.84 3.94
CA PRO A 324 -25.44 4.70 4.82
C PRO A 324 -26.54 3.80 4.26
N VAL A 325 -26.33 2.49 4.31
CA VAL A 325 -27.38 1.53 3.97
C VAL A 325 -28.34 1.40 5.17
N ASN A 326 -29.50 2.03 5.07
CA ASN A 326 -30.59 1.80 6.02
C ASN A 326 -31.23 0.42 5.74
N GLY A 327 -30.82 -0.59 6.52
CA GLY A 327 -31.58 -1.84 6.66
C GLY A 327 -30.76 -3.12 6.64
N SER A 328 -30.41 -3.63 7.83
CA SER A 328 -30.60 -5.04 8.23
C SER A 328 -30.08 -5.26 9.66
N SER A 329 -30.84 -4.82 10.66
CA SER A 329 -30.80 -5.41 12.00
C SER A 329 -32.22 -5.85 12.34
N GLY A 330 -32.35 -7.08 12.83
CA GLY A 330 -33.62 -7.69 13.20
C GLY A 330 -34.45 -6.80 14.12
N GLN A 331 -35.77 -6.83 13.90
CA GLN A 331 -36.75 -6.12 14.70
C GLN A 331 -36.59 -6.33 16.21
N PRO A 332 -36.92 -5.31 17.00
CA PRO A 332 -37.78 -5.49 18.17
C PRO A 332 -39.17 -4.90 17.85
N GLY A 333 -40.21 -5.64 18.23
CA GLY A 333 -41.61 -5.37 17.87
C GLY A 333 -42.07 -3.94 18.14
N ALA A 334 -42.77 -3.38 17.15
CA ALA A 334 -43.48 -2.11 17.28
C ALA A 334 -44.79 -2.34 18.03
N MET A 335 -44.95 -1.60 19.13
CA MET A 335 -46.23 -1.40 19.81
C MET A 335 -47.06 -0.41 19.00
N ASN A 336 -48.34 -0.73 18.81
CA ASN A 336 -49.34 0.03 18.05
C ASN A 336 -49.37 1.53 18.37
N THR A 337 -49.55 2.34 17.33
CA THR A 337 -50.46 3.50 17.41
C THR A 337 -51.02 3.79 16.02
N MET A 338 -52.33 3.59 15.90
CA MET A 338 -53.14 3.95 14.74
C MET A 338 -53.28 5.46 14.66
N VAL A 339 -53.07 6.04 13.47
CA VAL A 339 -53.89 7.14 12.95
C VAL A 339 -54.01 6.97 11.44
N GLY A 340 -55.25 6.99 10.95
CA GLY A 340 -55.62 6.67 9.58
C GLY A 340 -55.41 7.78 8.55
N SER A 341 -55.28 7.28 7.33
CA SER A 341 -55.99 7.66 6.10
C SER A 341 -55.57 8.93 5.33
N ALA A 342 -55.01 8.72 4.13
CA ALA A 342 -55.72 8.95 2.87
C ALA A 342 -54.93 8.36 1.69
N VAL A 343 -55.67 7.70 0.81
CA VAL A 343 -55.27 7.00 -0.41
C VAL A 343 -55.01 8.02 -1.52
N GLN A 344 -53.93 7.86 -2.29
CA GLN A 344 -53.92 8.25 -3.69
C GLN A 344 -53.01 7.32 -4.51
N THR A 345 -53.69 6.50 -5.30
CA THR A 345 -53.22 5.65 -6.39
C THR A 345 -52.73 6.48 -7.58
N SER A 346 -51.59 6.09 -8.16
CA SER A 346 -51.34 6.27 -9.59
C SER A 346 -50.40 5.17 -10.10
N GLN A 347 -50.96 4.31 -10.95
CA GLN A 347 -50.28 3.33 -11.79
C GLN A 347 -49.61 4.00 -13.00
N ASN A 348 -48.53 3.36 -13.47
CA ASN A 348 -47.92 3.35 -14.83
C ASN A 348 -46.40 3.51 -14.70
N ALA A 349 -45.53 2.83 -15.44
CA ALA A 349 -45.63 1.68 -16.32
C ALA A 349 -44.20 1.14 -16.49
N LEU A 350 -44.11 -0.08 -16.99
CA LEU A 350 -42.90 -0.84 -17.28
C LEU A 350 -41.93 -0.07 -18.19
N ASN A 351 -40.64 -0.09 -17.84
CA ASN A 351 -39.56 -0.15 -18.83
C ASN A 351 -38.34 -0.82 -18.22
N GLY A 352 -38.01 -1.99 -18.75
CA GLY A 352 -36.76 -2.67 -18.49
C GLY A 352 -35.62 -1.97 -19.23
N SER A 353 -34.52 -1.75 -18.55
CA SER A 353 -33.23 -1.55 -19.18
C SER A 353 -32.17 -2.30 -18.36
N ALA A 354 -31.77 -3.44 -18.89
CA ALA A 354 -30.57 -4.15 -18.49
C ALA A 354 -29.34 -3.39 -18.98
N ALA A 355 -28.41 -3.05 -18.08
CA ALA A 355 -26.98 -2.80 -18.32
C ALA A 355 -26.36 -2.30 -16.99
N GLY A 356 -25.18 -2.69 -16.53
CA GLY A 356 -24.18 -3.60 -17.07
C GLY A 356 -23.44 -4.24 -15.91
N ARG A 357 -23.13 -5.53 -16.05
CA ARG A 357 -22.22 -6.25 -15.17
C ARG A 357 -20.82 -5.67 -15.43
N TYR A 358 -20.20 -5.07 -14.42
CA TYR A 358 -18.77 -4.77 -14.46
C TYR A 358 -18.04 -6.11 -14.38
N PHE A 359 -17.64 -6.61 -15.55
CA PHE A 359 -16.76 -7.75 -15.70
C PHE A 359 -15.33 -7.28 -15.41
N PHE A 360 -14.78 -7.72 -14.28
CA PHE A 360 -13.33 -7.83 -14.13
C PHE A 360 -12.88 -9.02 -14.97
N PRO A 361 -12.00 -8.86 -15.98
CA PRO A 361 -11.42 -10.01 -16.66
C PRO A 361 -10.50 -10.75 -15.67
N PRO A 362 -10.39 -12.09 -15.76
CA PRO A 362 -9.36 -12.83 -15.04
C PRO A 362 -7.97 -12.35 -15.48
N LEU A 363 -7.01 -12.35 -14.56
CA LEU A 363 -5.60 -12.16 -14.83
C LEU A 363 -5.08 -13.27 -15.75
N ASP A 364 -5.15 -13.07 -17.05
CA ASP A 364 -4.33 -13.79 -18.03
C ASP A 364 -3.09 -12.95 -18.35
N ALA A 365 -1.91 -13.58 -18.21
CA ALA A 365 -0.64 -13.01 -18.62
C ALA A 365 -0.65 -12.67 -20.12
N PRO A 366 -0.20 -11.48 -20.57
CA PRO A 366 -0.09 -11.21 -21.99
C PRO A 366 1.02 -12.10 -22.59
N ARG A 367 0.60 -13.01 -23.49
CA ARG A 367 1.47 -13.76 -24.38
C ARG A 367 2.38 -12.80 -25.15
N ALA A 368 3.69 -13.07 -25.10
CA ALA A 368 4.68 -12.49 -25.98
C ALA A 368 4.31 -12.79 -27.45
N GLY A 369 3.95 -11.75 -28.19
CA GLY A 369 3.86 -11.79 -29.65
C GLY A 369 5.25 -11.65 -30.24
N SER A 370 5.85 -12.76 -30.66
CA SER A 370 7.02 -12.80 -31.52
C SER A 370 6.70 -12.10 -32.85
N ARG A 371 7.35 -10.97 -33.12
CA ARG A 371 7.55 -10.50 -34.50
C ARG A 371 9.02 -10.67 -34.84
N TYR A 372 9.25 -11.60 -35.77
CA TYR A 372 10.49 -11.76 -36.52
C TYR A 372 10.97 -10.41 -37.05
N GLY A 373 12.10 -9.94 -36.54
CA GLY A 373 12.95 -8.95 -37.19
C GLY A 373 14.13 -9.69 -37.83
N HIS A 374 14.21 -9.61 -39.15
CA HIS A 374 15.31 -10.16 -39.95
C HIS A 374 16.68 -9.72 -39.39
N LEU A 375 17.53 -10.70 -39.11
CA LEU A 375 18.97 -10.52 -38.92
C LEU A 375 19.57 -10.04 -40.25
N LEU A 376 20.13 -8.83 -40.27
CA LEU A 376 21.12 -8.45 -41.28
C LEU A 376 22.48 -9.03 -40.84
N PRO A 377 23.26 -9.63 -41.75
CA PRO A 377 24.60 -10.12 -41.42
C PRO A 377 25.59 -8.96 -41.28
N PRO A 378 26.71 -9.15 -40.55
CA PRO A 378 27.72 -8.10 -40.38
C PRO A 378 28.49 -7.87 -41.70
N PRO A 379 28.95 -6.64 -41.99
CA PRO A 379 29.74 -6.39 -43.18
C PRO A 379 31.16 -6.95 -43.04
N SER A 380 31.64 -7.54 -44.13
CA SER A 380 32.97 -8.12 -44.31
C SER A 380 34.06 -7.07 -44.53
N LEU A 381 35.21 -7.30 -43.90
CA LEU A 381 36.50 -6.64 -44.12
C LEU A 381 36.90 -6.67 -45.60
N ILE A 382 37.28 -5.50 -46.14
CA ILE A 382 38.04 -5.39 -47.39
C ILE A 382 39.27 -4.52 -47.07
N GLU A 383 40.43 -5.17 -47.06
CA GLU A 383 41.73 -4.54 -47.20
C GLU A 383 41.94 -4.12 -48.66
N HIS A 384 42.40 -2.89 -48.89
CA HIS A 384 43.30 -2.60 -50.00
C HIS A 384 44.29 -1.51 -49.59
N SER A 385 45.53 -1.78 -49.97
CA SER A 385 46.83 -1.24 -49.58
C SER A 385 47.22 0.08 -50.26
N ASP A 386 47.95 0.89 -49.48
CA ASP A 386 49.11 1.77 -49.79
C ASP A 386 49.12 2.75 -50.98
N ALA A 387 49.34 4.05 -50.68
CA ALA A 387 50.58 4.77 -51.04
C ALA A 387 50.64 6.24 -50.50
N GLN A 388 51.62 6.49 -49.61
CA GLN A 388 52.55 7.63 -49.42
C GLN A 388 52.20 9.08 -49.89
N PHE A 389 52.35 10.10 -49.01
CA PHE A 389 53.55 10.97 -48.85
C PHE A 389 53.28 12.24 -47.98
N SER A 390 54.01 12.31 -46.85
CA SER A 390 54.68 13.44 -46.14
C SER A 390 54.06 14.79 -45.74
N PRO A 391 54.62 15.45 -44.69
CA PRO A 391 53.98 16.50 -43.89
C PRO A 391 54.62 17.90 -44.02
N HIS A 392 53.90 18.94 -43.62
CA HIS A 392 54.47 20.26 -43.33
C HIS A 392 54.01 20.83 -41.97
N SER A 393 55.02 21.07 -41.13
CA SER A 393 55.18 22.03 -40.03
C SER A 393 54.66 23.45 -40.37
N GLN A 394 54.30 24.42 -39.51
CA GLN A 394 54.53 24.73 -38.09
C GLN A 394 53.60 25.95 -37.69
N PRO A 395 53.72 26.67 -36.53
CA PRO A 395 52.61 27.06 -35.66
C PRO A 395 52.38 28.60 -35.53
N LEU A 396 51.49 29.06 -34.62
CA LEU A 396 51.44 30.35 -33.88
C LEU A 396 50.05 30.43 -33.18
N ASN A 397 49.76 31.07 -32.04
CA ASN A 397 50.49 31.90 -31.08
C ASN A 397 49.67 31.99 -29.78
N THR A 398 50.34 32.38 -28.69
CA THR A 398 49.87 32.48 -27.30
C THR A 398 49.36 33.88 -26.89
N LEU A 399 48.67 33.92 -25.73
CA LEU A 399 48.50 35.01 -24.71
C LEU A 399 47.29 35.98 -24.80
N PRO A 400 46.89 36.66 -23.69
CA PRO A 400 47.10 36.38 -22.25
C PRO A 400 45.84 36.51 -21.34
N GLU A 401 45.97 35.99 -20.12
CA GLU A 401 45.16 36.33 -18.94
C GLU A 401 45.46 37.76 -18.44
N HIS A 402 44.48 38.39 -17.80
CA HIS A 402 44.66 39.52 -16.90
C HIS A 402 43.84 39.29 -15.62
N ASP A 403 44.47 39.68 -14.51
CA ASP A 403 44.02 39.68 -13.11
C ASP A 403 42.59 40.15 -12.84
#